data_AF-A0A661VYJ9-F1
#
_entry.id   AF-A0A661VYJ9-F1
#
_cell.length_a   1.000
_cell.length_b   1.000
_cell.length_c   1.000
_cell.angle_alpha   90.00
_cell.angle_beta   90.00
_cell.angle_gamma   90.00
#
_symmetry.space_group_name_H-M   'P 1'
#
loop_
_entity.id
_entity.type
_entity.pdbx_description
1 polymer ?
#
loop_
_entity_poly.entity_id
_entity_poly.type
_entity_poly.pdbx_seq_one_letter_code
_entity_poly.pdbx_strand_id
1 'polypeptide(L)'
;MDTEIPLLQERWLWLAGSLGIALSVSWAGWFVRRSRVSQWPWLERWQQWRGRFWLVQSARLLYAIGIPVVALFWRGAFTERGLGLQPWPWSAAVSPGAAQANWENWVRDLGWAMAIMAGTGVLLALGRRITRHTIGKTLPLRRDLGVALRETVYHQVHWAFYREPFVLIGGISNGAWLGLLPVVLEAVLNPARWADLRSPQRGHDLLVRAALAVASILVYIQTQNLWLALFVDAVLGWAAGSAVEGEYER
;
A
#
# COMPACT_ATOMS: atom_id res chain seq x y z
N MET A 1 6.61 2.42 -34.32
CA MET A 1 7.69 2.42 -33.30
C MET A 1 7.84 3.78 -32.61
N ASP A 2 7.51 4.90 -33.26
CA ASP A 2 7.74 6.24 -32.69
C ASP A 2 6.80 6.67 -31.53
N THR A 3 5.72 5.92 -31.29
CA THR A 3 4.73 6.23 -30.23
C THR A 3 5.00 5.52 -28.90
N GLU A 4 5.91 4.55 -28.83
CA GLU A 4 6.14 3.76 -27.61
C GLU A 4 7.07 4.48 -26.61
N ILE A 5 8.10 5.17 -27.12
CA ILE A 5 9.04 5.96 -26.32
C ILE A 5 8.33 7.07 -25.51
N PRO A 6 7.44 7.89 -26.08
CA PRO A 6 6.75 8.93 -25.31
C PRO A 6 5.84 8.36 -24.21
N LEU A 7 5.20 7.20 -24.43
CA LEU A 7 4.35 6.57 -23.41
C LEU A 7 5.17 6.01 -22.24
N LEU A 8 6.33 5.40 -22.52
CA LEU A 8 7.24 4.95 -21.46
C LEU A 8 7.72 6.14 -20.62
N GLN A 9 8.13 7.23 -21.27
CA GLN A 9 8.58 8.44 -20.59
C GLN A 9 7.47 9.06 -19.73
N GLU A 10 6.23 9.07 -20.22
CA GLU A 10 5.07 9.56 -19.47
C GLU A 10 4.82 8.75 -18.19
N ARG A 11 4.90 7.42 -18.24
CA ARG A 11 4.78 6.54 -17.05
C ARG A 11 5.80 6.87 -15.97
N TRP A 12 7.07 7.05 -16.37
CA TRP A 12 8.13 7.42 -15.45
C TRP A 12 7.94 8.81 -14.86
N LEU A 13 7.43 9.76 -15.66
CA LEU A 13 7.10 11.10 -15.18
C LEU A 13 6.01 11.06 -14.10
N TRP A 14 4.96 10.26 -14.30
CA TRP A 14 3.92 10.04 -13.29
C TRP A 14 4.47 9.44 -12.00
N LEU A 15 5.31 8.41 -12.12
CA LEU A 15 5.94 7.77 -10.97
C LEU A 15 6.86 8.75 -10.21
N ALA A 16 7.72 9.48 -10.93
CA ALA A 16 8.62 10.46 -10.34
C ALA A 16 7.87 11.64 -9.70
N GLY A 17 6.80 12.12 -10.35
CA GLY A 17 5.94 13.18 -9.82
C GLY A 17 5.23 12.77 -8.52
N SER A 18 4.65 11.55 -8.50
CA SER A 18 4.04 11.00 -7.30
C SER A 18 5.04 10.86 -6.16
N LEU A 19 6.21 10.27 -6.44
CA LEU A 19 7.29 10.12 -5.46
C LEU A 19 7.75 11.48 -4.92
N GLY A 20 7.92 12.47 -5.81
CA GLY A 20 8.27 13.83 -5.43
C GLY A 20 7.26 14.44 -4.45
N ILE A 21 5.96 14.30 -4.73
CA ILE A 21 4.89 14.76 -3.84
C ILE A 21 4.97 14.07 -2.46
N ALA A 22 5.10 12.75 -2.42
CA ALA A 22 5.22 12.01 -1.15
C ALA A 22 6.42 12.47 -0.32
N LEU A 23 7.57 12.67 -0.96
CA LEU A 23 8.78 13.16 -0.29
C LEU A 23 8.59 14.58 0.20
N SER A 24 8.08 15.50 -0.63
CA SER A 24 7.83 16.89 -0.22
C SER A 24 6.88 16.98 0.96
N VAL A 25 5.78 16.23 0.96
CA VAL A 25 4.82 16.20 2.08
C VAL A 25 5.47 15.62 3.35
N SER A 26 6.24 14.54 3.22
CA SER A 26 6.95 13.91 4.34
C SER A 26 7.97 14.86 4.98
N TRP A 27 8.75 15.55 4.15
CA TRP A 27 9.75 16.53 4.59
C TRP A 27 9.11 17.76 5.22
N ALA A 28 8.06 18.32 4.60
CA ALA A 28 7.32 19.45 5.16
C ALA A 28 6.73 19.09 6.54
N GLY A 29 6.08 17.93 6.66
CA GLY A 29 5.52 17.46 7.92
C GLY A 29 6.59 17.24 9.01
N TRP A 30 7.73 16.68 8.64
CA TRP A 30 8.85 16.52 9.58
C TRP A 30 9.45 17.87 10.01
N PHE A 31 9.64 18.80 9.08
CA PHE A 31 10.18 20.12 9.37
C PHE A 31 9.27 20.87 10.35
N VAL A 32 7.96 20.85 10.09
CA VAL A 32 6.93 21.46 10.95
C VAL A 32 6.93 20.85 12.36
N ARG A 33 7.14 19.54 12.51
CA ARG A 33 7.24 18.89 13.83
C ARG A 33 8.56 19.19 14.55
N ARG A 34 9.65 19.37 13.81
CA ARG A 34 10.97 19.66 14.37
C ARG A 34 11.15 21.11 14.79
N SER A 35 10.56 22.05 14.05
CA SER A 35 10.43 23.43 14.52
C SER A 35 9.63 23.43 15.82
N ARG A 36 10.18 24.01 16.90
CA ARG A 36 9.48 24.07 18.19
C ARG A 36 8.11 24.72 17.97
N VAL A 37 7.06 23.88 18.00
CA VAL A 37 5.69 24.23 17.62
C VAL A 37 5.17 25.46 18.38
N SER A 38 5.73 25.75 19.56
CA SER A 38 5.40 26.94 20.36
C SER A 38 5.68 28.29 19.69
N GLN A 39 6.35 28.33 18.54
CA GLN A 39 6.58 29.58 17.83
C GLN A 39 5.38 30.00 16.95
N TRP A 40 4.48 29.08 16.54
CA TRP A 40 3.47 29.33 15.51
C TRP A 40 2.03 29.06 16.00
N PRO A 41 1.34 30.05 16.61
CA PRO A 41 0.02 29.88 17.24
C PRO A 41 -1.12 29.47 16.29
N TRP A 42 -0.97 29.73 14.99
CA TRP A 42 -1.95 29.30 13.98
C TRP A 42 -1.84 27.80 13.69
N LEU A 43 -0.65 27.22 13.81
CA LEU A 43 -0.41 25.81 13.55
C LEU A 43 -0.99 24.94 14.66
N GLU A 44 -0.89 25.38 15.92
CA GLU A 44 -1.54 24.71 17.06
C GLU A 44 -3.07 24.70 16.88
N ARG A 45 -3.67 25.84 16.50
CA ARG A 45 -5.10 25.93 16.16
C ARG A 45 -5.48 25.01 15.00
N TRP A 46 -4.64 24.94 13.97
CA TRP A 46 -4.83 24.01 12.86
C TRP A 46 -4.77 22.54 13.30
N GLN A 47 -3.82 22.20 14.18
CA GLN A 47 -3.63 20.84 14.65
C GLN A 47 -4.82 20.35 15.48
N GLN A 48 -5.45 21.24 16.25
CA GLN A 48 -6.63 20.97 17.08
C GLN A 48 -7.96 21.01 16.30
N TRP A 49 -7.98 21.56 15.08
CA TRP A 49 -9.19 21.71 14.31
C TRP A 49 -9.75 20.35 13.85
N ARG A 50 -11.00 20.03 14.23
CA ARG A 50 -11.67 18.77 13.87
C ARG A 50 -11.73 18.51 12.36
N GLY A 51 -11.79 19.55 11.53
CA GLY A 51 -11.80 19.42 10.08
C GLY A 51 -10.48 18.93 9.47
N ARG A 52 -9.37 19.01 10.22
CA ARG A 52 -8.05 18.52 9.79
C ARG A 52 -8.10 17.04 9.42
N PHE A 53 -8.84 16.23 10.18
CA PHE A 53 -8.98 14.80 9.90
C PHE A 53 -9.53 14.56 8.49
N TRP A 54 -10.65 15.21 8.15
CA TRP A 54 -11.29 15.07 6.83
C TRP A 54 -10.39 15.57 5.70
N LEU A 55 -9.69 16.69 5.90
CA LEU A 55 -8.78 17.22 4.89
C LEU A 55 -7.60 16.28 4.65
N VAL A 56 -6.98 15.76 5.71
CA VAL A 56 -5.87 14.81 5.59
C VAL A 56 -6.33 13.51 4.92
N GLN A 57 -7.49 12.96 5.30
CA GLN A 57 -8.00 11.74 4.67
C GLN A 57 -8.35 11.98 3.19
N SER A 58 -8.92 13.13 2.85
CA SER A 58 -9.22 13.50 1.47
C SER A 58 -7.94 13.66 0.64
N ALA A 59 -6.93 14.34 1.19
CA ALA A 59 -5.63 14.47 0.53
C ALA A 59 -4.95 13.11 0.31
N ARG A 60 -5.01 12.21 1.31
CA ARG A 60 -4.51 10.84 1.19
C ARG A 60 -5.26 10.03 0.14
N LEU A 61 -6.58 10.16 0.07
CA LEU A 61 -7.42 9.52 -0.94
C LEU A 61 -7.04 10.00 -2.36
N LEU A 62 -6.95 11.32 -2.54
CA LEU A 62 -6.56 11.92 -3.82
C LEU A 62 -5.15 11.51 -4.24
N TYR A 63 -4.21 11.43 -3.31
CA TYR A 63 -2.85 10.99 -3.58
C TYR A 63 -2.78 9.50 -3.91
N ALA A 64 -3.31 8.64 -3.03
CA ALA A 64 -3.13 7.19 -3.12
C ALA A 64 -4.01 6.53 -4.18
N ILE A 65 -5.19 7.11 -4.49
CA ILE A 65 -6.13 6.57 -5.48
C ILE A 65 -6.31 7.53 -6.64
N GLY A 66 -6.45 8.83 -6.38
CA GLY A 66 -6.70 9.82 -7.42
C GLY A 66 -5.58 9.89 -8.46
N ILE A 67 -4.30 9.94 -8.05
CA ILE A 67 -3.17 9.95 -8.99
C ILE A 67 -3.16 8.67 -9.85
N PRO A 68 -3.21 7.44 -9.29
CA PRO A 68 -3.31 6.22 -10.10
C PRO A 68 -4.49 6.19 -11.06
N VAL A 69 -5.68 6.65 -10.63
CA VAL A 69 -6.88 6.69 -11.47
C VAL A 69 -6.70 7.67 -12.62
N VAL A 70 -6.23 8.88 -12.35
CA VAL A 70 -5.95 9.87 -13.39
C VAL A 70 -4.90 9.31 -14.36
N ALA A 71 -3.82 8.73 -13.86
CA ALA A 71 -2.78 8.16 -14.69
C ALA A 71 -3.29 6.98 -15.56
N LEU A 72 -4.19 6.14 -15.05
CA LEU A 72 -4.80 5.05 -15.80
C LEU A 72 -5.66 5.55 -16.97
N PHE A 73 -6.52 6.54 -16.73
CA PHE A 73 -7.41 7.08 -17.76
C PHE A 73 -6.75 8.12 -18.66
N TRP A 74 -5.63 8.70 -18.24
CA TRP A 74 -4.90 9.67 -19.01
C TRP A 74 -4.12 9.01 -20.14
N ARG A 75 -4.66 9.10 -21.36
CA ARG A 75 -4.05 8.59 -22.60
C ARG A 75 -3.67 7.10 -22.55
N GLY A 76 -4.26 6.33 -21.63
CA GLY A 76 -3.91 4.93 -21.41
C GLY A 76 -2.46 4.74 -20.96
N ALA A 77 -1.91 5.68 -20.18
CA ALA A 77 -0.53 5.59 -19.71
C ALA A 77 -0.28 4.31 -18.90
N PHE A 78 -1.30 3.71 -18.27
CA PHE A 78 -1.20 2.45 -17.54
C PHE A 78 -2.16 1.41 -18.11
N THR A 79 -1.86 0.13 -17.89
CA THR A 79 -2.70 -1.00 -18.32
C THR A 79 -3.46 -1.62 -17.16
N GLU A 80 -4.73 -1.99 -17.37
CA GLU A 80 -5.55 -2.69 -16.37
C GLU A 80 -4.86 -3.96 -15.87
N ARG A 81 -4.29 -4.75 -16.79
CA ARG A 81 -3.55 -5.96 -16.47
C ARG A 81 -2.28 -5.70 -15.67
N GLY A 82 -1.53 -4.65 -16.00
CA GLY A 82 -0.34 -4.24 -15.23
C GLY A 82 -0.69 -3.85 -13.79
N LEU A 83 -1.83 -3.18 -13.60
CA LEU A 83 -2.38 -2.86 -12.28
C LEU A 83 -3.00 -4.08 -11.56
N GLY A 84 -3.14 -5.22 -12.23
CA GLY A 84 -3.76 -6.43 -11.69
C GLY A 84 -5.29 -6.33 -11.59
N LEU A 85 -5.92 -5.50 -12.41
CA LEU A 85 -7.38 -5.39 -12.51
C LEU A 85 -7.92 -6.55 -13.36
N GLN A 86 -8.00 -7.74 -12.76
CA GLN A 86 -8.64 -8.88 -13.39
C GLN A 86 -10.16 -8.65 -13.47
N PRO A 87 -10.80 -8.92 -14.62
CA PRO A 87 -12.24 -8.77 -14.77
C PRO A 87 -12.99 -9.72 -13.85
N TRP A 88 -14.06 -9.21 -13.24
CA TRP A 88 -14.93 -10.01 -12.38
C TRP A 88 -15.55 -11.18 -13.18
N PRO A 89 -15.67 -12.39 -12.61
CA PRO A 89 -16.15 -13.59 -13.33
C PRO A 89 -17.54 -13.44 -13.98
N TRP A 90 -18.33 -12.50 -13.45
CA TRP A 90 -19.75 -12.32 -13.68
C TRP A 90 -20.02 -10.98 -14.37
N SER A 91 -18.96 -10.28 -14.80
CA SER A 91 -19.13 -8.99 -15.46
C SER A 91 -19.76 -9.20 -16.83
N ALA A 92 -20.71 -8.34 -17.19
CA ALA A 92 -21.43 -8.39 -18.46
C ALA A 92 -20.49 -8.25 -19.69
N ALA A 93 -19.23 -7.88 -19.47
CA ALA A 93 -18.19 -7.75 -20.50
C ALA A 93 -17.57 -9.10 -20.90
N VAL A 94 -17.87 -10.20 -20.21
CA VAL A 94 -17.26 -11.52 -20.47
C VAL A 94 -18.27 -12.42 -21.21
N SER A 95 -17.86 -12.97 -22.35
CA SER A 95 -18.69 -13.93 -23.10
C SER A 95 -18.91 -15.22 -22.29
N PRO A 96 -20.02 -15.96 -22.46
CA PRO A 96 -20.32 -17.14 -21.63
C PRO A 96 -19.21 -18.20 -21.59
N GLY A 97 -18.55 -18.48 -22.72
CA GLY A 97 -17.40 -19.40 -22.77
C GLY A 97 -16.15 -18.85 -22.07
N ALA A 98 -15.92 -17.54 -22.15
CA ALA A 98 -14.85 -16.89 -21.41
C ALA A 98 -15.15 -16.79 -19.91
N ALA A 99 -16.43 -16.80 -19.51
CA ALA A 99 -16.84 -16.73 -18.11
C ALA A 99 -16.43 -18.00 -17.34
N GLN A 100 -16.59 -19.17 -17.95
CA GLN A 100 -16.14 -20.43 -17.36
C GLN A 100 -14.60 -20.47 -17.19
N ALA A 101 -13.85 -20.12 -18.22
CA ALA A 101 -12.39 -20.04 -18.14
C ALA A 101 -11.93 -18.99 -17.10
N ASN A 102 -12.63 -17.85 -17.00
CA ASN A 102 -12.36 -16.84 -15.98
C ASN A 102 -12.65 -17.37 -14.57
N TRP A 103 -13.72 -18.15 -14.38
CA TRP A 103 -14.06 -18.78 -13.10
C TRP A 103 -12.98 -19.75 -12.63
N GLU A 104 -12.49 -20.63 -13.51
CA GLU A 104 -11.41 -21.56 -13.18
C GLU A 104 -10.13 -20.84 -12.76
N ASN A 105 -9.79 -19.75 -13.46
CA ASN A 105 -8.67 -18.88 -13.08
C ASN A 105 -8.90 -18.28 -11.69
N TRP A 106 -10.07 -17.69 -11.43
CA TRP A 106 -10.40 -17.10 -10.12
C TRP A 106 -10.34 -18.12 -8.97
N VAL A 107 -10.81 -19.35 -9.18
CA VAL A 107 -10.72 -20.42 -8.16
C VAL A 107 -9.26 -20.78 -7.87
N ARG A 108 -8.44 -20.94 -8.92
CA ARG A 108 -7.01 -21.20 -8.76
C ARG A 108 -6.30 -20.03 -8.04
N ASP A 109 -6.61 -18.81 -8.43
CA ASP A 109 -6.01 -17.60 -7.88
C ASP A 109 -6.39 -17.42 -6.41
N LEU A 110 -7.65 -17.68 -6.06
CA LEU A 110 -8.13 -17.72 -4.68
C LEU A 110 -7.37 -18.79 -3.87
N GLY A 111 -7.17 -19.99 -4.44
CA GLY A 111 -6.37 -21.04 -3.80
C GLY A 111 -4.97 -20.59 -3.43
N TRP A 112 -4.26 -19.93 -4.36
CA TRP A 112 -2.94 -19.36 -4.10
C TRP A 112 -2.98 -18.24 -3.05
N ALA A 113 -3.94 -17.33 -3.15
CA ALA A 113 -4.11 -16.24 -2.19
C ALA A 113 -4.34 -16.78 -0.76
N MET A 114 -5.18 -17.80 -0.60
CA MET A 114 -5.42 -18.46 0.68
C MET A 114 -4.17 -19.16 1.22
N ALA A 115 -3.40 -19.85 0.37
CA ALA A 115 -2.15 -20.51 0.76
C ALA A 115 -1.11 -19.50 1.26
N ILE A 116 -0.92 -18.39 0.53
CA ILE A 116 0.00 -17.31 0.91
C ILE A 116 -0.48 -16.66 2.21
N MET A 117 -1.77 -16.34 2.31
CA MET A 117 -2.35 -15.76 3.51
C MET A 117 -2.15 -16.65 4.74
N ALA A 118 -2.39 -17.95 4.62
CA ALA A 118 -2.17 -18.90 5.70
C ALA A 118 -0.69 -18.96 6.10
N GLY A 119 0.22 -19.07 5.13
CA GLY A 119 1.67 -19.11 5.37
C GLY A 119 2.17 -17.83 6.07
N THR A 120 1.83 -16.66 5.55
CA THR A 120 2.19 -15.38 6.17
C THR A 120 1.54 -15.23 7.55
N GLY A 121 0.29 -15.63 7.71
CA GLY A 121 -0.42 -15.59 8.99
C GLY A 121 0.26 -16.44 10.07
N VAL A 122 0.74 -17.65 9.72
CA VAL A 122 1.52 -18.51 10.62
C VAL A 122 2.83 -17.82 11.03
N LEU A 123 3.56 -17.25 10.07
CA LEU A 123 4.82 -16.54 10.36
C LEU A 123 4.60 -15.35 11.29
N LEU A 124 3.57 -14.53 11.04
CA LEU A 124 3.21 -13.40 11.88
C LEU A 124 2.77 -13.85 13.29
N ALA A 125 1.99 -14.92 13.39
CA ALA A 125 1.57 -15.48 14.67
C ALA A 125 2.76 -16.03 15.47
N LEU A 126 3.69 -16.71 14.82
CA LEU A 126 4.91 -17.22 15.45
C LEU A 126 5.81 -16.06 15.91
N GLY A 127 6.04 -15.06 15.06
CA GLY A 127 6.80 -13.86 15.42
C GLY A 127 6.22 -13.17 16.65
N ARG A 128 4.89 -12.97 16.67
CA ARG A 128 4.18 -12.41 17.83
C ARG A 128 4.34 -13.27 19.08
N ARG A 129 4.25 -14.60 18.97
CA ARG A 129 4.43 -15.51 20.10
C ARG A 129 5.83 -15.35 20.69
N ILE A 130 6.86 -15.35 19.86
CA ILE A 130 8.26 -15.16 20.27
C ILE A 130 8.42 -13.80 20.95
N THR A 131 7.96 -12.72 20.32
CA THR A 131 8.08 -11.36 20.88
C THR A 131 7.35 -11.22 22.22
N ARG A 132 6.18 -11.83 22.39
CA ARG A 132 5.44 -11.83 23.68
C ARG A 132 6.22 -12.50 24.79
N HIS A 133 6.97 -13.57 24.48
CA HIS A 133 7.82 -14.24 25.45
C HIS A 133 9.05 -13.40 25.84
N THR A 134 9.53 -12.53 24.95
CA THR A 134 10.74 -11.72 25.20
C THR A 134 10.46 -10.34 25.79
N ILE A 135 9.38 -9.66 25.39
CA ILE A 135 9.15 -8.23 25.67
C ILE A 135 7.97 -8.00 26.65
N GLY A 136 7.17 -9.03 26.93
CA GLY A 136 5.97 -8.90 27.78
C GLY A 136 4.71 -8.46 27.01
N LYS A 137 3.58 -8.38 27.72
CA LYS A 137 2.20 -8.44 27.17
C LYS A 137 1.67 -7.20 26.43
N THR A 138 2.46 -6.17 26.16
CA THR A 138 1.96 -4.85 25.69
C THR A 138 1.92 -4.71 24.16
N LEU A 139 1.47 -5.74 23.44
CA LEU A 139 1.16 -5.57 22.01
C LEU A 139 -0.30 -5.08 21.88
N PRO A 140 -0.56 -4.01 21.11
CA PRO A 140 -1.89 -3.42 21.00
C PRO A 140 -2.92 -4.42 20.46
N LEU A 141 -4.16 -4.26 20.95
CA LEU A 141 -5.33 -5.01 20.50
C LEU A 141 -5.71 -4.59 19.06
N ARG A 142 -6.34 -5.54 18.36
CA ARG A 142 -6.80 -5.48 16.96
C ARG A 142 -7.27 -4.09 16.51
N ARG A 143 -6.92 -3.76 15.26
CA ARG A 143 -7.34 -2.54 14.58
C ARG A 143 -8.83 -2.56 14.26
N ASP A 144 -9.44 -1.37 14.17
CA ASP A 144 -10.75 -1.21 13.52
C ASP A 144 -10.66 -1.74 12.07
N LEU A 145 -11.63 -2.58 11.69
CA LEU A 145 -11.68 -3.22 10.38
C LEU A 145 -11.77 -2.20 9.24
N GLY A 146 -12.54 -1.11 9.42
CA GLY A 146 -12.70 -0.05 8.44
C GLY A 146 -11.39 0.72 8.22
N VAL A 147 -10.62 0.95 9.29
CA VAL A 147 -9.29 1.55 9.17
C VAL A 147 -8.34 0.60 8.45
N ALA A 148 -8.32 -0.69 8.80
CA ALA A 148 -7.48 -1.68 8.13
C ALA A 148 -7.78 -1.75 6.63
N LEU A 149 -9.07 -1.87 6.26
CA LEU A 149 -9.50 -1.93 4.88
C LEU A 149 -9.09 -0.67 4.10
N ARG A 150 -9.34 0.53 4.65
CA ARG A 150 -8.96 1.79 3.99
C ARG A 150 -7.46 1.88 3.74
N GLU A 151 -6.65 1.56 4.75
CA GLU A 151 -5.19 1.62 4.64
C GLU A 151 -4.66 0.59 3.64
N THR A 152 -5.25 -0.60 3.60
CA THR A 152 -4.95 -1.61 2.58
C THR A 152 -5.30 -1.12 1.18
N VAL A 153 -6.45 -0.49 0.97
CA VAL A 153 -6.80 0.11 -0.32
C VAL A 153 -5.74 1.13 -0.74
N TYR A 154 -5.35 2.02 0.15
CA TYR A 154 -4.31 3.02 -0.15
C TYR A 154 -2.98 2.36 -0.50
N HIS A 155 -2.51 1.38 0.27
CA HIS A 155 -1.22 0.74 0.01
C HIS A 155 -1.23 -0.08 -1.28
N GLN A 156 -2.26 -0.90 -1.52
CA GLN A 156 -2.30 -1.80 -2.67
C GLN A 156 -2.49 -1.04 -3.99
N VAL A 157 -3.37 -0.02 -4.02
CA VAL A 157 -3.56 0.80 -5.22
C VAL A 157 -2.30 1.61 -5.53
N HIS A 158 -1.69 2.21 -4.51
CA HIS A 158 -0.47 2.98 -4.68
C HIS A 158 0.72 2.11 -5.10
N TRP A 159 0.87 0.92 -4.52
CA TRP A 159 1.89 -0.04 -4.93
C TRP A 159 1.63 -0.59 -6.34
N ALA A 160 0.37 -0.84 -6.72
CA ALA A 160 0.01 -1.25 -8.08
C ALA A 160 0.44 -0.21 -9.11
N PHE A 161 0.26 1.07 -8.79
CA PHE A 161 0.75 2.17 -9.60
C PHE A 161 2.29 2.19 -9.70
N TYR A 162 3.00 2.02 -8.57
CA TYR A 162 4.47 2.02 -8.56
C TYR A 162 5.11 0.85 -9.29
N ARG A 163 4.49 -0.34 -9.26
CA ARG A 163 5.08 -1.52 -9.91
C ARG A 163 4.88 -1.55 -11.42
N GLU A 164 3.83 -0.92 -11.96
CA GLU A 164 3.42 -1.10 -13.37
C GLU A 164 4.53 -0.76 -14.38
N PRO A 165 5.30 0.35 -14.25
CA PRO A 165 6.37 0.65 -15.19
C PRO A 165 7.48 -0.41 -15.16
N PHE A 166 7.73 -1.00 -13.99
CA PHE A 166 8.71 -2.07 -13.85
C PHE A 166 8.22 -3.40 -14.40
N VAL A 167 6.91 -3.69 -14.29
CA VAL A 167 6.29 -4.88 -14.89
C VAL A 167 6.37 -4.82 -16.41
N LEU A 168 6.20 -3.63 -16.99
CA LEU A 168 6.33 -3.45 -18.44
C LEU A 168 7.74 -3.81 -18.94
N ILE A 169 8.80 -3.33 -18.27
CA ILE A 169 10.18 -3.52 -18.74
C ILE A 169 10.79 -4.85 -18.30
N GLY A 170 10.38 -5.39 -17.15
CA GLY A 170 11.03 -6.51 -16.47
C GLY A 170 10.17 -7.76 -16.37
N GLY A 171 8.92 -7.72 -16.84
CA GLY A 171 7.92 -8.77 -16.64
C GLY A 171 7.34 -8.79 -15.23
N ILE A 172 6.31 -9.62 -15.03
CA ILE A 172 5.51 -9.67 -13.78
C ILE A 172 6.38 -9.93 -12.55
N SER A 173 7.25 -10.94 -12.59
CA SER A 173 8.07 -11.32 -11.42
C SER A 173 9.04 -10.21 -11.01
N ASN A 174 9.93 -9.79 -11.92
CA ASN A 174 10.92 -8.76 -11.59
C ASN A 174 10.24 -7.41 -11.34
N GLY A 175 9.22 -7.07 -12.12
CA GLY A 175 8.48 -5.82 -11.96
C GLY A 175 7.79 -5.69 -10.61
N ALA A 176 7.22 -6.78 -10.09
CA ALA A 176 6.61 -6.79 -8.76
C ALA A 176 7.64 -6.48 -7.65
N TRP A 177 8.83 -7.07 -7.73
CA TRP A 177 9.92 -6.81 -6.78
C TRP A 177 10.52 -5.41 -6.95
N LEU A 178 10.81 -5.00 -8.18
CA LEU A 178 11.34 -3.66 -8.48
C LEU A 178 10.35 -2.55 -8.13
N GLY A 179 9.05 -2.83 -8.18
CA GLY A 179 7.99 -1.93 -7.70
C GLY A 179 8.06 -1.62 -6.20
N LEU A 180 8.87 -2.34 -5.41
CA LEU A 180 9.19 -1.95 -4.04
C LEU A 180 10.20 -0.81 -3.96
N LEU A 181 11.03 -0.59 -4.99
CA LEU A 181 12.10 0.40 -4.93
C LEU A 181 11.58 1.80 -4.58
N PRO A 182 10.50 2.32 -5.21
CA PRO A 182 9.96 3.62 -4.82
C PRO A 182 9.42 3.62 -3.39
N VAL A 183 8.80 2.54 -2.93
CA VAL A 183 8.28 2.40 -1.55
C VAL A 183 9.41 2.43 -0.52
N VAL A 184 10.51 1.72 -0.80
CA VAL A 184 11.71 1.72 0.04
C VAL A 184 12.40 3.07 -0.01
N LEU A 185 12.47 3.72 -1.17
CA LEU A 185 13.04 5.04 -1.33
C LEU A 185 12.27 6.08 -0.52
N GLU A 186 10.94 6.08 -0.57
CA GLU A 186 10.10 6.87 0.32
C GLU A 186 10.38 6.57 1.79
N ALA A 187 10.55 5.30 2.14
CA ALA A 187 10.81 4.91 3.51
C ALA A 187 12.15 5.47 4.03
N VAL A 188 13.20 5.31 3.23
CA VAL A 188 14.59 5.69 3.54
C VAL A 188 14.76 7.21 3.51
N LEU A 189 14.07 7.92 2.61
CA LEU A 189 14.16 9.36 2.52
C LEU A 189 13.19 10.10 3.46
N ASN A 190 12.34 9.37 4.20
CA ASN A 190 11.44 9.96 5.18
C ASN A 190 12.09 10.01 6.57
N PRO A 191 12.53 11.18 7.05
CA PRO A 191 13.20 11.33 8.34
C PRO A 191 12.29 10.98 9.55
N ALA A 192 10.96 11.02 9.39
CA ALA A 192 10.04 10.61 10.44
C ALA A 192 10.13 9.10 10.73
N ARG A 193 10.29 8.27 9.68
CA ARG A 193 10.38 6.81 9.85
C ARG A 193 11.64 6.40 10.60
N TRP A 194 12.75 7.11 10.41
CA TRP A 194 13.97 6.87 11.18
C TRP A 194 13.84 7.22 12.66
N ALA A 195 13.05 8.24 12.99
CA ALA A 195 12.73 8.55 14.39
C ALA A 195 11.86 7.44 15.01
N ASP A 196 10.92 6.90 14.24
CA ASP A 196 10.00 5.85 14.67
C ASP A 196 10.70 4.53 15.02
N LEU A 197 11.74 4.17 14.26
CA LEU A 197 12.53 2.95 14.46
C LEU A 197 13.22 2.87 15.83
N ARG A 198 13.34 4.00 16.54
CA ARG A 198 13.88 4.02 17.91
C ARG A 198 12.91 3.46 18.93
N SER A 199 11.63 3.28 18.58
CA SER A 199 10.63 2.68 19.45
C SER A 199 10.41 1.20 19.10
N PRO A 200 10.48 0.28 20.09
CA PRO A 200 10.26 -1.15 19.85
C PRO A 200 8.90 -1.48 19.22
N GLN A 201 7.86 -0.72 19.58
CA GLN A 201 6.50 -0.90 19.05
C GLN A 201 6.42 -0.55 17.57
N ARG A 202 6.91 0.63 17.15
CA ARG A 202 6.86 1.03 15.73
C ARG A 202 7.80 0.18 14.87
N GLY A 203 8.90 -0.33 15.46
CA GLY A 203 9.75 -1.34 14.82
C GLY A 203 8.99 -2.63 14.49
N HIS A 204 8.16 -3.14 15.42
CA HIS A 204 7.28 -4.29 15.16
C HIS A 204 6.28 -4.00 14.03
N ASP A 205 5.64 -2.83 14.04
CA ASP A 205 4.70 -2.43 13.00
C ASP A 205 5.37 -2.37 11.61
N LEU A 206 6.63 -1.92 11.53
CA LEU A 206 7.39 -1.94 10.30
C LEU A 206 7.62 -3.37 9.80
N LEU A 207 7.99 -4.30 10.67
CA LEU A 207 8.20 -5.71 10.31
C LEU A 207 6.91 -6.35 9.79
N VAL A 208 5.78 -6.08 10.45
CA VAL A 208 4.46 -6.54 9.98
C VAL A 208 4.18 -5.97 8.59
N ARG A 209 4.37 -4.66 8.37
CA ARG A 209 4.18 -4.03 7.05
C ARG A 209 5.11 -4.61 5.99
N ALA A 210 6.35 -4.93 6.32
CA ALA A 210 7.29 -5.57 5.41
C ALA A 210 6.82 -6.97 5.01
N ALA A 211 6.36 -7.77 5.98
CA ALA A 211 5.78 -9.09 5.71
C ALA A 211 4.51 -9.01 4.83
N LEU A 212 3.65 -8.02 5.09
CA LEU A 212 2.46 -7.75 4.27
C LEU A 212 2.82 -7.33 2.84
N ALA A 213 3.84 -6.50 2.67
CA ALA A 213 4.34 -6.10 1.36
C ALA A 213 4.86 -7.31 0.57
N VAL A 214 5.64 -8.20 1.21
CA VAL A 214 6.11 -9.45 0.60
C VAL A 214 4.94 -10.36 0.24
N ALA A 215 3.96 -10.54 1.13
CA ALA A 215 2.78 -11.34 0.84
C ALA A 215 2.00 -10.78 -0.37
N SER A 216 1.85 -9.45 -0.45
CA SER A 216 1.17 -8.77 -1.56
C SER A 216 1.89 -8.98 -2.89
N ILE A 217 3.23 -8.95 -2.88
CA ILE A 217 4.06 -9.27 -4.05
C ILE A 217 3.84 -10.70 -4.50
N LEU A 218 3.90 -11.66 -3.57
CA LEU A 218 3.70 -13.07 -3.90
C LEU A 218 2.29 -13.32 -4.45
N VAL A 219 1.25 -12.72 -3.85
CA VAL A 219 -0.11 -12.81 -4.36
C VAL A 219 -0.19 -12.24 -5.77
N TYR A 220 0.37 -11.06 -6.02
CA TYR A 220 0.36 -10.46 -7.35
C TYR A 220 1.14 -11.28 -8.38
N ILE A 221 2.32 -11.83 -8.04
CA ILE A 221 3.10 -12.67 -8.94
C ILE A 221 2.29 -13.89 -9.37
N GLN A 222 1.58 -14.52 -8.43
CA GLN A 222 0.83 -15.75 -8.71
C GLN A 222 -0.52 -15.50 -9.39
N THR A 223 -1.21 -14.42 -9.03
CA THR A 223 -2.62 -14.20 -9.41
C THR A 223 -2.82 -13.04 -10.37
N GLN A 224 -1.91 -12.05 -10.38
CA GLN A 224 -2.11 -10.76 -11.03
C GLN A 224 -3.48 -10.13 -10.67
N ASN A 225 -3.97 -10.38 -9.46
CA ASN A 225 -5.31 -9.99 -9.03
C ASN A 225 -5.25 -9.04 -7.83
N LEU A 226 -5.50 -7.77 -8.09
CA LEU A 226 -5.48 -6.70 -7.10
C LEU A 226 -6.56 -6.90 -6.02
N TRP A 227 -7.71 -7.47 -6.37
CA TRP A 227 -8.79 -7.74 -5.42
C TRP A 227 -8.37 -8.78 -4.38
N LEU A 228 -7.68 -9.83 -4.80
CA LEU A 228 -7.15 -10.83 -3.90
C LEU A 228 -6.00 -10.27 -3.06
N ALA A 229 -5.14 -9.43 -3.63
CA ALA A 229 -4.08 -8.75 -2.88
C ALA A 229 -4.67 -7.84 -1.78
N LEU A 230 -5.72 -7.05 -2.11
CA LEU A 230 -6.49 -6.25 -1.15
C LEU A 230 -7.11 -7.12 -0.05
N PHE A 231 -7.74 -8.24 -0.41
CA PHE A 231 -8.33 -9.14 0.57
C PHE A 231 -7.28 -9.70 1.55
N VAL A 232 -6.19 -10.25 1.03
CA VAL A 232 -5.11 -10.85 1.84
C VAL A 232 -4.47 -9.81 2.76
N ASP A 233 -4.12 -8.64 2.23
CA ASP A 233 -3.50 -7.57 3.01
C ASP A 233 -4.45 -7.02 4.09
N ALA A 234 -5.75 -6.86 3.79
CA ALA A 234 -6.72 -6.37 4.76
C ALA A 234 -6.93 -7.36 5.90
N VAL A 235 -7.10 -8.65 5.58
CA VAL A 235 -7.30 -9.72 6.58
C VAL A 235 -6.06 -9.88 7.45
N LEU A 236 -4.87 -9.96 6.84
CA LEU A 236 -3.62 -10.10 7.58
C LEU A 236 -3.30 -8.84 8.37
N GLY A 237 -3.48 -7.65 7.81
CA GLY A 237 -3.26 -6.38 8.50
C GLY A 237 -4.18 -6.20 9.71
N TRP A 238 -5.46 -6.52 9.55
CA TRP A 238 -6.42 -6.54 10.65
C TRP A 238 -6.04 -7.54 11.74
N ALA A 239 -5.72 -8.79 11.35
CA ALA A 239 -5.30 -9.83 12.29
C ALA A 239 -3.99 -9.48 12.99
N ALA A 240 -3.05 -8.86 12.27
CA ALA A 240 -1.73 -8.47 12.71
C ALA A 240 -1.69 -7.16 13.51
N GLY A 241 -2.82 -6.45 13.63
CA GLY A 241 -3.01 -5.37 14.60
C GLY A 241 -1.90 -4.32 14.56
N SER A 242 -1.37 -4.00 13.37
CA SER A 242 -0.32 -3.01 13.23
C SER A 242 -0.88 -1.63 13.61
N ALA A 243 -0.28 -1.02 14.63
CA ALA A 243 -0.70 0.28 15.12
C ALA A 243 -0.21 1.35 14.15
N VAL A 244 -1.12 2.20 13.69
CA VAL A 244 -0.74 3.43 12.98
C VAL A 244 -1.61 4.55 13.52
N GLU A 245 -0.95 5.48 14.18
CA GLU A 245 -1.41 6.82 14.58
C GLU A 245 -2.87 6.91 15.01
N GLY A 246 -3.09 6.49 16.25
CA GLY A 246 -4.07 7.09 17.14
C GLY A 246 -3.39 8.00 18.17
N GLU A 247 -2.49 8.89 17.76
CA GLU A 247 -2.32 10.14 18.53
C GLU A 247 -3.57 10.97 18.21
N TYR A 248 -4.57 10.91 19.09
CA TYR A 248 -5.63 11.89 19.42
C TYR A 248 -6.84 11.24 20.11
N GLU A 249 -6.62 10.26 20.98
CA GLU A 249 -7.55 10.03 22.10
C GLU A 249 -6.76 9.85 23.41
N ARG A 250 -6.12 10.95 23.83
CA ARG A 250 -6.16 11.53 25.19
C ARG A 250 -5.19 12.70 25.29
#